data_AF-A9GN41-F1
#
_entry.id   AF-A9GN41-F1
#
_cell.length_a   1.000
_cell.length_b   1.000
_cell.length_c   1.000
_cell.angle_alpha   90.00
_cell.angle_beta   90.00
_cell.angle_gamma   90.00
#
_symmetry.space_group_name_H-M   'P 1'
#
loop_
_entity.id
_entity.type
_entity.pdbx_description
1 polymer ?
#
loop_
_entity_poly.entity_id
_entity_poly.type
_entity_poly.pdbx_seq_one_letter_code
_entity_poly.pdbx_strand_id
1 'polypeptide(L)'
;MSPPARWAPFPREAGPKPPPPARGIRMKRAGTTWWGKRWVEALERMAPDDAGRLARGRTYARTGRTHDLTVKPGLVTARVTGSQPRPYKVILTIARLDDATWAKAIAAMAKRASFAAELLAGRMPEDIESAFRSAGTSLFPERPEDLTTACSCPDMANPCKHVAATHYVLGEAFDKDPFLLFELRGRTREQVIEAIRAARGAPARARRAGAGKGAPCAGGAPAIATVTPGKMAAKDYDAWREAPPALDVALEPPAAHAALLSQLGAPPGWTEERSPAELLGPLLRAASERAREIAMAEGAPRGRGRG
;
A
#
# COMPACT_ATOMS: atom_id res chain seq x y z
N MET A 1 30.48 -30.71 65.35
CA MET A 1 29.80 -31.23 64.15
C MET A 1 29.14 -30.05 63.45
N SER A 2 29.80 -29.47 62.44
CA SER A 2 29.24 -28.36 61.64
C SER A 2 28.38 -28.93 60.51
N PRO A 3 27.23 -28.31 60.17
CA PRO A 3 26.37 -28.80 59.10
C PRO A 3 27.06 -28.60 57.73
N PRO A 4 26.85 -29.50 56.76
CA PRO A 4 27.49 -29.37 55.45
C PRO A 4 26.95 -28.16 54.69
N ALA A 5 27.87 -27.47 54.02
CA ALA A 5 27.59 -26.31 53.18
C ALA A 5 26.54 -26.64 52.12
N ARG A 6 25.50 -25.80 52.06
CA ARG A 6 24.46 -25.86 51.01
C ARG A 6 25.13 -25.64 49.65
N TRP A 7 24.93 -26.58 48.73
CA TRP A 7 25.39 -26.46 47.34
C TRP A 7 24.89 -25.15 46.72
N ALA A 8 25.82 -24.29 46.32
CA ALA A 8 25.55 -23.21 45.38
C ALA A 8 25.21 -23.82 44.01
N PRO A 9 24.21 -23.30 43.26
CA PRO A 9 23.95 -23.80 41.92
C PRO A 9 25.11 -23.43 41.01
N PHE A 10 25.84 -24.44 40.52
CA PHE A 10 26.85 -24.28 39.47
C PHE A 10 26.24 -23.50 38.29
N PRO A 11 26.87 -22.43 37.78
CA PRO A 11 26.47 -21.83 36.52
C PRO A 11 26.58 -22.92 35.45
N ARG A 12 25.46 -23.39 34.91
CA ARG A 12 25.50 -24.25 33.73
C ARG A 12 26.19 -23.45 32.64
N GLU A 13 27.39 -23.87 32.25
CA GLU A 13 28.05 -23.32 31.06
C GLU A 13 27.03 -23.34 29.93
N ALA A 14 26.82 -22.17 29.31
CA ALA A 14 25.88 -22.07 28.21
C ALA A 14 26.42 -22.95 27.08
N GLY A 15 25.79 -24.12 26.89
CA GLY A 15 26.12 -25.02 25.80
C GLY A 15 26.12 -24.31 24.45
N PRO A 16 26.70 -24.93 23.40
CA PRO A 16 26.80 -24.32 22.09
C PRO A 16 25.42 -23.81 21.63
N LYS A 17 25.39 -22.56 21.14
CA LYS A 17 24.14 -21.93 20.70
C LYS A 17 23.45 -22.81 19.66
N PRO A 18 22.15 -23.10 19.80
CA PRO A 18 21.40 -23.83 18.80
C PRO A 18 21.61 -23.24 17.40
N PRO A 19 21.67 -24.08 16.35
CA PRO A 19 21.72 -23.60 14.98
C PRO A 19 20.45 -22.80 14.65
N PRO A 20 20.50 -21.89 13.66
CA PRO A 20 19.31 -21.24 13.15
C PRO A 20 18.27 -22.27 12.70
N PRO A 21 16.96 -22.01 12.91
CA PRO A 21 15.92 -22.93 12.51
C PRO A 21 15.84 -23.05 10.98
N ALA A 22 15.40 -24.21 10.48
CA ALA A 22 15.28 -24.46 9.05
C ALA A 22 14.36 -23.44 8.33
N ARG A 23 13.30 -22.97 9.01
CA ARG A 23 12.39 -21.92 8.52
C ARG A 23 12.73 -20.52 9.04
N GLY A 24 14.01 -20.28 9.33
CA GLY A 24 14.54 -19.00 9.76
C GLY A 24 14.48 -17.94 8.66
N ILE A 25 13.96 -16.76 8.98
CA ILE A 25 13.91 -15.61 8.09
C ILE A 25 15.28 -14.95 8.04
N ARG A 26 15.98 -15.14 6.93
CA ARG A 26 17.30 -14.55 6.69
C ARG A 26 17.17 -13.17 6.03
N MET A 27 17.34 -12.12 6.82
CA MET A 27 17.38 -10.75 6.31
C MET A 27 18.63 -10.55 5.44
N LYS A 28 18.46 -10.04 4.21
CA LYS A 28 19.53 -9.61 3.31
C LYS A 28 19.89 -8.15 3.58
N ARG A 29 18.90 -7.25 3.46
CA ARG A 29 19.04 -5.80 3.68
C ARG A 29 17.73 -5.25 4.22
N ALA A 30 17.82 -4.35 5.19
CA ALA A 30 16.68 -3.62 5.74
C ALA A 30 16.90 -2.12 5.51
N GLY A 31 15.83 -1.40 5.23
CA GLY A 31 15.86 0.03 4.90
C GLY A 31 16.38 0.33 3.51
N THR A 32 16.06 -0.52 2.52
CA THR A 32 16.41 -0.24 1.11
C THR A 32 15.49 0.77 0.46
N THR A 33 14.27 0.89 0.97
CA THR A 33 13.26 1.87 0.55
C THR A 33 13.21 3.01 1.56
N TRP A 34 12.67 4.18 1.18
CA TRP A 34 12.59 5.31 2.11
C TRP A 34 11.71 4.97 3.34
N TRP A 35 10.63 4.21 3.15
CA TRP A 35 9.73 3.81 4.23
C TRP A 35 10.32 2.72 5.13
N GLY A 36 11.05 1.75 4.56
CA GLY A 36 11.81 0.78 5.34
C GLY A 36 12.91 1.47 6.15
N LYS A 37 13.61 2.45 5.56
CA LYS A 37 14.63 3.26 6.24
C LYS A 37 14.01 4.03 7.40
N ARG A 38 12.86 4.68 7.17
CA ARG A 38 12.09 5.40 8.19
C ARG A 38 11.72 4.50 9.38
N TRP A 39 11.34 3.25 9.13
CA TRP A 39 11.07 2.27 10.18
C TRP A 39 12.34 1.87 10.95
N VAL A 40 13.44 1.60 10.24
CA VAL A 40 14.71 1.26 10.88
C VAL A 40 15.22 2.40 11.76
N GLU A 41 15.13 3.65 11.29
CA GLU A 41 15.46 4.84 12.07
C GLU A 41 14.60 5.00 13.31
N ALA A 42 13.34 4.54 13.30
CA ALA A 42 12.50 4.52 14.49
C ALA A 42 13.08 3.60 15.58
N LEU A 43 13.56 2.41 15.22
CA LEU A 43 14.27 1.53 16.15
C LEU A 43 15.56 2.18 16.67
N GLU A 44 16.39 2.73 15.78
CA GLU A 44 17.71 3.23 16.16
C GLU A 44 17.62 4.43 17.11
N ARG A 45 16.56 5.24 16.98
CA ARG A 45 16.23 6.31 17.95
C ARG A 45 15.82 5.81 19.33
N MET A 46 15.35 4.56 19.46
CA MET A 46 15.04 3.97 20.78
C MET A 46 16.29 3.52 21.54
N ALA A 47 17.44 3.39 20.87
CA ALA A 47 18.69 2.93 21.46
C ALA A 47 19.91 3.74 20.99
N PRO A 48 19.92 5.07 21.19
CA PRO A 48 20.97 5.95 20.65
C PRO A 48 22.38 5.59 21.15
N ASP A 49 22.49 5.12 22.39
CA ASP A 49 23.77 4.86 23.05
C ASP A 49 24.23 3.38 23.00
N ASP A 50 23.50 2.50 22.28
CA ASP A 50 23.81 1.06 22.24
C ASP A 50 23.94 0.49 20.82
N ALA A 51 24.79 1.15 20.02
CA ALA A 51 25.15 0.71 18.67
C ALA A 51 25.66 -0.74 18.63
N GLY A 52 26.39 -1.17 19.66
CA GLY A 52 26.88 -2.55 19.79
C GLY A 52 25.75 -3.58 19.90
N ARG A 53 24.68 -3.29 20.63
CA ARG A 53 23.50 -4.15 20.72
C ARG A 53 22.72 -4.18 19.42
N LEU A 54 22.55 -3.04 18.76
CA LEU A 54 21.91 -2.96 17.44
C LEU A 54 22.68 -3.79 16.40
N ALA A 55 24.01 -3.72 16.41
CA ALA A 55 24.86 -4.54 15.54
C ALA A 55 24.66 -6.04 15.78
N ARG A 56 24.60 -6.48 17.06
CA ARG A 56 24.28 -7.88 17.39
C ARG A 56 22.89 -8.30 16.90
N GLY A 57 21.89 -7.43 17.04
CA GLY A 57 20.54 -7.67 16.50
C GLY A 57 20.54 -7.83 14.98
N ARG A 58 21.27 -6.97 14.27
CA ARG A 58 21.49 -7.06 12.81
C ARG A 58 22.10 -8.40 12.41
N THR A 59 23.08 -8.90 13.18
CA THR A 59 23.67 -10.22 12.95
C THR A 59 22.67 -11.35 13.15
N TYR A 60 21.80 -11.27 14.15
CA TYR A 60 20.74 -12.28 14.37
C TYR A 60 19.74 -12.31 13.19
N ALA A 61 19.33 -11.14 12.71
CA ALA A 61 18.48 -11.03 11.52
C ALA A 61 19.16 -11.65 10.27
N ARG A 62 20.43 -11.33 10.03
CA ARG A 62 21.21 -11.84 8.88
C ARG A 62 21.52 -13.33 8.93
N THR A 63 21.52 -13.92 10.12
CA THR A 63 21.83 -15.35 10.29
C THR A 63 20.59 -16.23 10.29
N GLY A 64 19.39 -15.67 10.05
CA GLY A 64 18.16 -16.45 9.97
C GLY A 64 17.64 -16.91 11.33
N ARG A 65 17.97 -16.22 12.42
CA ARG A 65 17.56 -16.65 13.78
C ARG A 65 16.14 -16.24 14.15
N THR A 66 15.55 -15.30 13.44
CA THR A 66 14.16 -14.86 13.61
C THR A 66 13.24 -15.74 12.76
N HIS A 67 12.11 -16.17 13.28
CA HIS A 67 11.11 -16.97 12.58
C HIS A 67 9.71 -16.72 13.15
N ASP A 68 8.69 -17.32 12.52
CA ASP A 68 7.28 -17.17 12.90
C ASP A 68 6.84 -15.70 13.03
N LEU A 69 7.39 -14.82 12.18
CA LEU A 69 7.01 -13.42 12.15
C LEU A 69 5.56 -13.32 11.67
N THR A 70 4.71 -12.75 12.51
CA THR A 70 3.30 -12.49 12.21
C THR A 70 3.03 -11.02 12.44
N VAL A 71 2.45 -10.36 11.44
CA VAL A 71 1.95 -8.97 11.54
C VAL A 71 0.44 -9.05 11.66
N LYS A 72 -0.12 -8.35 12.63
CA LYS A 72 -1.56 -8.16 12.86
C LYS A 72 -1.82 -6.69 13.18
N PRO A 73 -3.07 -6.23 13.11
CA PRO A 73 -3.43 -4.88 13.55
C PRO A 73 -2.94 -4.56 14.97
N GLY A 74 -2.03 -3.61 15.08
CA GLY A 74 -1.40 -3.13 16.32
C GLY A 74 -0.39 -4.08 16.97
N LEU A 75 -0.10 -5.25 16.39
CA LEU A 75 0.68 -6.29 17.03
C LEU A 75 1.58 -7.03 16.04
N VAL A 76 2.88 -7.08 16.33
CA VAL A 76 3.83 -7.97 15.66
C VAL A 76 4.36 -8.98 16.66
N THR A 77 4.34 -10.26 16.30
CA THR A 77 4.93 -11.33 17.10
C THR A 77 5.98 -12.07 16.30
N ALA A 78 7.08 -12.45 16.94
CA ALA A 78 8.10 -13.29 16.35
C ALA A 78 8.73 -14.21 17.38
N ARG A 79 9.44 -15.24 16.90
CA ARG A 79 10.32 -16.08 17.71
C ARG A 79 11.76 -15.90 17.28
N VAL A 80 12.68 -15.84 18.24
CA VAL A 80 14.11 -15.66 17.97
C VAL A 80 14.90 -16.75 18.67
N THR A 81 15.60 -17.56 17.87
CA THR A 81 16.50 -18.61 18.37
C THR A 81 17.75 -17.96 18.94
N GLY A 82 17.95 -18.10 20.26
CA GLY A 82 19.05 -17.50 20.99
C GLY A 82 19.96 -18.53 21.64
N SER A 83 20.41 -18.26 22.86
CA SER A 83 21.26 -19.17 23.65
C SER A 83 20.49 -20.29 24.34
N GLN A 84 19.18 -20.13 24.56
CA GLN A 84 18.35 -21.12 25.22
C GLN A 84 17.77 -22.11 24.21
N PRO A 85 17.50 -23.38 24.60
CA PRO A 85 16.88 -24.37 23.71
C PRO A 85 15.50 -23.94 23.20
N ARG A 86 14.74 -23.20 24.02
CA ARG A 86 13.46 -22.63 23.62
C ARG A 86 13.67 -21.24 23.01
N PRO A 87 13.15 -20.96 21.80
CA PRO A 87 13.21 -19.63 21.20
C PRO A 87 12.54 -18.56 22.08
N TYR A 88 13.11 -17.37 22.09
CA TYR A 88 12.52 -16.23 22.80
C TYR A 88 11.33 -15.68 22.04
N LYS A 89 10.25 -15.34 22.76
CA LYS A 89 9.08 -14.67 22.20
C LYS A 89 9.32 -13.15 22.19
N VAL A 90 9.19 -12.54 21.02
CA VAL A 90 9.26 -11.09 20.83
C VAL A 90 7.88 -10.57 20.46
N ILE A 91 7.49 -9.47 21.08
CA ILE A 91 6.23 -8.78 20.83
C ILE A 91 6.54 -7.30 20.60
N LEU A 92 5.99 -6.73 19.53
CA LEU A 92 6.00 -5.31 19.24
C LEU A 92 4.54 -4.84 19.17
N THR A 93 4.22 -3.78 19.88
CA THR A 93 2.87 -3.22 19.94
C THR A 93 2.92 -1.75 19.54
N ILE A 94 2.02 -1.37 18.64
CA ILE A 94 1.87 0.00 18.15
C ILE A 94 0.40 0.37 18.13
N ALA A 95 0.10 1.63 18.45
CA ALA A 95 -1.27 2.10 18.44
C ALA A 95 -1.87 2.03 17.02
N ARG A 96 -3.03 1.39 16.92
CA ARG A 96 -3.88 1.45 15.74
C ARG A 96 -4.46 2.85 15.60
N LEU A 97 -4.67 3.28 14.36
CA LEU A 97 -5.38 4.52 14.09
C LEU A 97 -6.89 4.25 14.11
N ASP A 98 -7.66 5.20 14.63
CA ASP A 98 -9.12 5.12 14.61
C ASP A 98 -9.68 5.39 13.21
N ASP A 99 -10.98 5.11 13.05
CA ASP A 99 -11.65 5.23 11.75
C ASP A 99 -11.75 6.68 11.27
N ALA A 100 -11.88 7.64 12.18
CA ALA A 100 -11.93 9.06 11.86
C ALA A 100 -10.59 9.56 11.31
N THR A 101 -9.49 9.11 11.90
CA THR A 101 -8.12 9.42 11.47
C THR A 101 -7.84 8.80 10.12
N TRP A 102 -8.21 7.54 9.92
CA TRP A 102 -8.12 6.89 8.62
C TRP A 102 -8.95 7.61 7.56
N ALA A 103 -10.19 8.03 7.85
CA ALA A 103 -11.02 8.76 6.90
C ALA A 103 -10.38 10.09 6.47
N LYS A 104 -9.80 10.85 7.41
CA LYS A 104 -9.05 12.09 7.11
C LYS A 104 -7.82 11.82 6.24
N ALA A 105 -7.02 10.79 6.58
CA ALA A 105 -5.83 10.43 5.82
C ALA A 105 -6.19 9.97 4.39
N ILE A 106 -7.23 9.16 4.23
CA ILE A 106 -7.75 8.72 2.93
C ILE A 106 -8.25 9.92 2.12
N ALA A 107 -9.00 10.83 2.73
CA ALA A 107 -9.46 12.05 2.05
C ALA A 107 -8.28 12.91 1.58
N ALA A 108 -7.21 13.02 2.37
CA ALA A 108 -5.99 13.73 1.95
C ALA A 108 -5.27 13.03 0.79
N MET A 109 -5.10 11.71 0.86
CA MET A 109 -4.49 10.92 -0.22
C MET A 109 -5.32 10.95 -1.51
N ALA A 110 -6.65 10.92 -1.41
CA ALA A 110 -7.56 10.92 -2.55
C ALA A 110 -7.49 12.21 -3.39
N LYS A 111 -7.04 13.34 -2.80
CA LYS A 111 -6.86 14.62 -3.52
C LYS A 111 -5.79 14.56 -4.60
N ARG A 112 -4.85 13.62 -4.52
CA ARG A 112 -3.68 13.54 -5.40
C ARG A 112 -3.63 12.17 -6.07
N ALA A 113 -3.75 12.13 -7.39
CA ALA A 113 -3.80 10.89 -8.13
C ALA A 113 -2.53 10.02 -7.98
N SER A 114 -1.38 10.66 -7.72
CA SER A 114 -0.09 10.02 -7.49
C SER A 114 -0.14 9.01 -6.35
N PHE A 115 -0.83 9.30 -5.24
CA PHE A 115 -0.96 8.38 -4.10
C PHE A 115 -1.58 7.06 -4.52
N ALA A 116 -2.71 7.12 -5.21
CA ALA A 116 -3.42 5.94 -5.68
C ALA A 116 -2.55 5.13 -6.66
N ALA A 117 -1.88 5.80 -7.59
CA ALA A 117 -1.02 5.15 -8.58
C ALA A 117 0.16 4.40 -7.95
N GLU A 118 0.86 5.03 -6.99
CA GLU A 118 1.99 4.41 -6.32
C GLU A 118 1.57 3.26 -5.40
N LEU A 119 0.48 3.43 -4.66
CA LEU A 119 -0.08 2.36 -3.83
C LEU A 119 -0.55 1.17 -4.68
N LEU A 120 -1.19 1.42 -5.82
CA LEU A 120 -1.54 0.35 -6.77
C LEU A 120 -0.30 -0.39 -7.29
N ALA A 121 0.80 0.33 -7.50
CA ALA A 121 2.10 -0.22 -7.88
C ALA A 121 2.87 -0.88 -6.72
N GLY A 122 2.30 -0.95 -5.51
CA GLY A 122 2.97 -1.55 -4.35
C GLY A 122 4.09 -0.70 -3.76
N ARG A 123 4.12 0.61 -4.04
CA ARG A 123 5.12 1.55 -3.53
C ARG A 123 4.49 2.53 -2.54
N MET A 124 5.24 2.91 -1.50
CA MET A 124 4.78 3.93 -0.56
C MET A 124 5.03 5.33 -1.16
N PRO A 125 3.99 6.19 -1.26
CA PRO A 125 4.14 7.56 -1.74
C PRO A 125 5.00 8.40 -0.80
N GLU A 126 6.01 9.12 -1.30
CA GLU A 126 6.93 9.92 -0.48
C GLU A 126 6.21 10.94 0.41
N ASP A 127 5.12 11.51 -0.08
CA ASP A 127 4.32 12.50 0.65
C ASP A 127 3.28 11.89 1.61
N ILE A 128 3.27 10.58 1.85
CA ILE A 128 2.24 9.95 2.70
C ILE A 128 2.28 10.41 4.15
N GLU A 129 3.46 10.70 4.70
CA GLU A 129 3.57 11.26 6.04
C GLU A 129 2.84 12.62 6.13
N SER A 130 2.80 13.41 5.05
CA SER A 130 2.04 14.67 5.03
C SER A 130 0.51 14.44 5.11
N ALA A 131 0.02 13.38 4.45
CA ALA A 131 -1.39 13.01 4.48
C ALA A 131 -1.81 12.59 5.91
N PHE A 132 -1.00 11.76 6.58
CA PHE A 132 -1.26 11.38 7.98
C PHE A 132 -1.08 12.56 8.94
N ARG A 133 -0.08 13.43 8.73
CA ARG A 133 0.12 14.62 9.56
C ARG A 133 -1.05 15.59 9.47
N SER A 134 -1.64 15.76 8.27
CA SER A 134 -2.86 16.56 8.09
C SER A 134 -4.08 15.97 8.83
N ALA A 135 -4.06 14.66 9.10
CA ALA A 135 -5.05 13.97 9.92
C ALA A 135 -4.73 14.03 11.43
N GLY A 136 -3.61 14.66 11.83
CA GLY A 136 -3.19 14.81 13.22
C GLY A 136 -2.41 13.61 13.78
N THR A 137 -1.85 12.75 12.92
CA THR A 137 -1.12 11.55 13.36
C THR A 137 0.12 11.28 12.51
N SER A 138 0.92 10.29 12.89
CA SER A 138 2.03 9.78 12.09
C SER A 138 1.82 8.32 11.75
N LEU A 139 2.19 7.94 10.53
CA LEU A 139 2.14 6.54 10.09
C LEU A 139 3.25 5.71 10.76
N PHE A 140 4.40 6.32 11.02
CA PHE A 140 5.56 5.69 11.66
C PHE A 140 5.62 6.05 13.14
N PRO A 141 6.31 5.25 13.97
CA PRO A 141 6.68 5.67 15.32
C PRO A 141 7.61 6.90 15.24
N GLU A 142 7.25 7.97 15.94
CA GLU A 142 8.06 9.18 16.04
C GLU A 142 8.78 9.27 17.38
N ARG A 143 8.12 8.78 18.43
CA ARG A 143 8.59 8.75 19.81
C ARG A 143 8.84 7.33 20.29
N PRO A 144 9.74 7.12 21.26
CA PRO A 144 9.96 5.79 21.85
C PRO A 144 8.68 5.16 22.42
N GLU A 145 7.77 5.99 22.92
CA GLU A 145 6.49 5.55 23.50
C GLU A 145 5.49 5.00 22.46
N ASP A 146 5.65 5.37 21.18
CA ASP A 146 4.74 4.94 20.11
C ASP A 146 4.87 3.44 19.79
N LEU A 147 6.01 2.83 20.17
CA LEU A 147 6.33 1.44 19.89
C LEU A 147 6.77 0.73 21.18
N THR A 148 5.81 0.05 21.80
CA THR A 148 6.08 -0.78 22.97
C THR A 148 6.65 -2.12 22.54
N THR A 149 7.68 -2.59 23.24
CA THR A 149 8.39 -3.82 22.87
C THR A 149 8.59 -4.70 24.09
N ALA A 150 8.43 -6.01 23.91
CA ALA A 150 8.62 -7.00 24.96
C ALA A 150 9.35 -8.23 24.42
N CYS A 151 10.22 -8.81 25.22
CA CYS A 151 10.94 -10.03 24.88
C CYS A 151 11.05 -10.95 26.09
N SER A 152 10.85 -12.25 25.90
CA SER A 152 10.97 -13.24 26.98
C SER A 152 12.43 -13.60 27.34
N CYS A 153 13.40 -12.74 27.01
CA CYS A 153 14.81 -13.00 27.29
C CYS A 153 15.22 -12.41 28.64
N PRO A 154 16.25 -12.93 29.31
CA PRO A 154 16.71 -12.42 30.61
C PRO A 154 17.45 -11.07 30.53
N ASP A 155 17.54 -10.47 29.34
CA ASP A 155 18.17 -9.17 29.12
C ASP A 155 17.18 -8.06 29.50
N MET A 156 17.56 -7.24 30.49
CA MET A 156 16.72 -6.13 30.98
C MET A 156 16.77 -4.89 30.07
N ALA A 157 17.68 -4.86 29.10
CA ALA A 157 17.75 -3.76 28.15
C ALA A 157 16.62 -3.82 27.12
N ASN A 158 16.05 -2.66 26.80
CA ASN A 158 15.01 -2.53 25.79
C ASN A 158 15.33 -1.38 24.82
N PRO A 159 15.46 -1.64 23.50
CA PRO A 159 15.35 -2.92 22.80
C PRO A 159 16.52 -3.88 23.10
N CYS A 160 16.21 -5.14 23.43
CA CYS A 160 17.22 -6.19 23.49
C CYS A 160 17.69 -6.60 22.07
N LYS A 161 18.75 -7.40 21.95
CA LYS A 161 19.23 -7.87 20.62
C LYS A 161 18.17 -8.66 19.83
N HIS A 162 17.23 -9.33 20.49
CA HIS A 162 16.16 -10.09 19.83
C HIS A 162 15.04 -9.17 19.32
N VAL A 163 14.72 -8.11 20.08
CA VAL A 163 13.81 -7.04 19.65
C VAL A 163 14.41 -6.33 18.43
N ALA A 164 15.70 -5.97 18.49
CA ALA A 164 16.40 -5.36 17.36
C ALA A 164 16.42 -6.29 16.12
N ALA A 165 16.71 -7.59 16.31
CA ALA A 165 16.67 -8.56 15.22
C ALA A 165 15.29 -8.64 14.56
N THR A 166 14.23 -8.64 15.37
CA THR A 166 12.84 -8.67 14.87
C THR A 166 12.51 -7.40 14.09
N HIS A 167 12.93 -6.23 14.57
CA HIS A 167 12.73 -4.96 13.86
C HIS A 167 13.44 -4.91 12.51
N TYR A 168 14.68 -5.40 12.42
CA TYR A 168 15.40 -5.42 11.15
C TYR A 168 14.75 -6.37 10.13
N VAL A 169 14.28 -7.54 10.57
CA VAL A 169 13.51 -8.45 9.71
C VAL A 169 12.19 -7.81 9.26
N LEU A 170 11.50 -7.13 10.19
CA LEU A 170 10.28 -6.41 9.88
C LEU A 170 10.52 -5.23 8.92
N GLY A 171 11.65 -4.53 9.04
CA GLY A 171 12.07 -3.48 8.11
C GLY A 171 12.26 -4.00 6.69
N GLU A 172 12.89 -5.16 6.50
CA GLU A 172 12.97 -5.81 5.18
C GLU A 172 11.58 -6.29 4.70
N ALA A 173 10.69 -6.71 5.60
CA ALA A 173 9.32 -7.05 5.23
C ALA A 173 8.57 -5.81 4.70
N PHE A 174 8.72 -4.65 5.34
CA PHE A 174 8.18 -3.39 4.85
C PHE A 174 8.80 -2.96 3.53
N ASP A 175 10.11 -3.11 3.35
CA ASP A 175 10.77 -2.83 2.06
C ASP A 175 10.13 -3.61 0.90
N LYS A 176 9.67 -4.85 1.16
CA LYS A 176 9.01 -5.71 0.17
C LYS A 176 7.53 -5.37 -0.01
N ASP A 177 6.84 -5.02 1.07
CA ASP A 177 5.41 -4.70 1.06
C ASP A 177 5.07 -3.55 2.03
N PRO A 178 4.82 -2.33 1.52
CA PRO A 178 4.43 -1.19 2.35
C PRO A 178 3.05 -1.36 3.00
N PHE A 179 2.17 -2.22 2.47
CA PHE A 179 0.81 -2.40 3.02
C PHE A 179 0.81 -3.09 4.38
N LEU A 180 1.87 -3.84 4.73
CA LEU A 180 2.05 -4.38 6.07
C LEU A 180 2.07 -3.28 7.13
N LEU A 181 2.53 -2.08 6.80
CA LEU A 181 2.51 -0.94 7.73
C LEU A 181 1.08 -0.42 7.94
N PHE A 182 0.26 -0.39 6.90
CA PHE A 182 -1.16 -0.06 7.04
C PHE A 182 -1.91 -1.12 7.82
N GLU A 183 -1.63 -2.40 7.58
CA GLU A 183 -2.24 -3.50 8.31
C GLU A 183 -1.91 -3.39 9.80
N LEU A 184 -0.64 -3.13 10.10
CA LEU A 184 -0.18 -2.85 11.46
C LEU A 184 -0.90 -1.64 12.08
N ARG A 185 -1.25 -0.62 11.28
CA ARG A 185 -2.06 0.54 11.70
C ARG A 185 -3.57 0.32 11.61
N GLY A 186 -4.02 -0.88 11.27
CA GLY A 186 -5.42 -1.31 11.34
C GLY A 186 -6.20 -1.31 10.03
N ARG A 187 -5.57 -1.16 8.86
CA ARG A 187 -6.25 -1.23 7.55
C ARG A 187 -5.55 -2.13 6.56
N THR A 188 -6.32 -2.98 5.89
CA THR A 188 -5.80 -3.84 4.82
C THR A 188 -5.56 -3.07 3.53
N ARG A 189 -4.78 -3.67 2.62
CA ARG A 189 -4.55 -3.13 1.27
C ARG A 189 -5.84 -2.82 0.55
N GLU A 190 -6.78 -3.77 0.57
CA GLU A 190 -8.07 -3.69 -0.11
C GLU A 190 -8.90 -2.54 0.49
N GLN A 191 -8.92 -2.40 1.82
CA GLN A 191 -9.61 -1.31 2.49
C GLN A 191 -9.07 0.06 2.11
N VAL A 192 -7.74 0.22 2.06
CA VAL A 192 -7.10 1.50 1.69
C VAL A 192 -7.37 1.84 0.22
N ILE A 193 -7.15 0.89 -0.69
CA ILE A 193 -7.34 1.12 -2.13
C ILE A 193 -8.81 1.42 -2.44
N GLU A 194 -9.74 0.66 -1.87
CA GLU A 194 -11.17 0.86 -2.10
C GLU A 194 -11.65 2.18 -1.51
N ALA A 195 -11.18 2.56 -0.31
CA ALA A 195 -11.55 3.84 0.27
C ALA A 195 -11.00 5.03 -0.54
N ILE A 196 -9.78 4.93 -1.10
CA ILE A 196 -9.23 5.94 -2.01
C ILE A 196 -10.07 6.02 -3.30
N ARG A 197 -10.45 4.87 -3.88
CA ARG A 197 -11.31 4.83 -5.08
C ARG A 197 -12.67 5.45 -4.80
N ALA A 198 -13.32 5.09 -3.71
CA ALA A 198 -14.61 5.64 -3.31
C ALA A 198 -14.53 7.17 -3.07
N ALA A 199 -13.47 7.64 -2.41
CA ALA A 199 -13.26 9.08 -2.18
C ALA A 199 -13.03 9.88 -3.47
N ARG A 200 -12.46 9.25 -4.52
CA ARG A 200 -12.25 9.87 -5.84
C ARG A 200 -13.45 9.73 -6.77
N GLY A 201 -14.14 8.59 -6.68
CA GLY A 201 -15.34 8.26 -7.44
C GLY A 201 -16.61 8.87 -6.86
N ALA A 202 -16.53 9.55 -5.72
CA ALA A 202 -17.54 10.49 -5.29
C ALA A 202 -17.39 11.79 -6.10
N PRO A 203 -18.18 12.03 -7.16
CA PRO A 203 -18.38 13.40 -7.61
C PRO A 203 -19.07 14.16 -6.47
N ALA A 204 -19.08 15.48 -6.57
CA ALA A 204 -19.83 16.44 -5.77
C ALA A 204 -21.33 16.08 -5.55
N ARG A 205 -21.63 15.01 -4.81
CA ARG A 205 -22.99 14.52 -4.50
C ARG A 205 -23.57 15.24 -3.28
N ALA A 206 -22.76 16.07 -2.61
CA ALA A 206 -23.19 16.91 -1.49
C ALA A 206 -24.02 18.15 -1.89
N ARG A 207 -24.34 18.38 -3.19
CA ARG A 207 -25.26 19.46 -3.61
C ARG A 207 -26.40 19.03 -4.54
N ARG A 208 -26.71 17.75 -4.65
CA ARG A 208 -27.98 17.29 -5.25
C ARG A 208 -28.53 16.11 -4.46
N ALA A 209 -29.13 16.41 -3.31
CA ALA A 209 -30.17 15.57 -2.74
C ALA A 209 -31.44 15.74 -3.60
N GLY A 210 -31.47 15.05 -4.73
CA GLY A 210 -32.66 14.77 -5.50
C GLY A 210 -32.77 13.25 -5.62
N ALA A 211 -33.81 12.69 -5.01
CA ALA A 211 -34.02 11.26 -4.88
C ALA A 211 -34.10 10.58 -6.26
N GLY A 212 -33.19 9.65 -6.51
CA GLY A 212 -33.28 8.66 -7.57
C GLY A 212 -32.83 7.32 -7.00
N LYS A 213 -33.77 6.39 -6.83
CA LYS A 213 -33.50 5.01 -6.41
C LYS A 213 -32.67 4.32 -7.49
N GLY A 214 -31.36 4.27 -7.30
CA GLY A 214 -30.47 3.39 -8.07
C GLY A 214 -30.49 2.01 -7.43
N ALA A 215 -31.04 1.02 -8.14
CA ALA A 215 -30.95 -0.38 -7.76
C ALA A 215 -29.46 -0.81 -7.73
N PRO A 216 -29.05 -1.68 -6.78
CA PRO A 216 -27.70 -2.19 -6.74
C PRO A 216 -27.42 -3.07 -7.97
N CYS A 217 -26.26 -2.86 -8.59
CA CYS A 217 -25.73 -3.71 -9.65
C CYS A 217 -25.43 -5.11 -9.10
N ALA A 218 -26.43 -5.99 -9.08
CA ALA A 218 -26.23 -7.43 -9.01
C ALA A 218 -25.86 -7.93 -10.42
N GLY A 219 -24.59 -7.77 -10.79
CA GLY A 219 -24.06 -8.24 -12.08
C GLY A 219 -23.47 -9.64 -11.93
N GLY A 220 -24.28 -10.69 -12.20
CA GLY A 220 -23.72 -11.98 -12.57
C GLY A 220 -22.79 -11.79 -13.77
N ALA A 221 -21.61 -12.40 -13.73
CA ALA A 221 -20.70 -12.38 -14.87
C ALA A 221 -21.48 -12.83 -16.13
N PRO A 222 -21.43 -12.08 -17.25
CA PRO A 222 -22.09 -12.52 -18.47
C PRO A 222 -21.49 -13.86 -18.86
N ALA A 223 -22.35 -14.83 -19.18
CA ALA A 223 -21.91 -16.14 -19.63
C ALA A 223 -21.05 -15.95 -20.88
N ILE A 224 -19.76 -16.28 -20.79
CA ILE A 224 -18.85 -16.23 -21.92
C ILE A 224 -19.28 -17.32 -22.89
N ALA A 225 -19.90 -16.93 -24.00
CA ALA A 225 -20.29 -17.86 -25.05
C ALA A 225 -19.03 -18.54 -25.61
N THR A 226 -18.91 -19.85 -25.41
CA THR A 226 -17.80 -20.62 -25.96
C THR A 226 -18.13 -20.94 -27.42
N VAL A 227 -17.56 -20.19 -28.35
CA VAL A 227 -17.79 -20.41 -29.79
C VAL A 227 -16.81 -21.46 -30.30
N THR A 228 -17.33 -22.55 -30.86
CA THR A 228 -16.50 -23.55 -31.55
C THR A 228 -16.47 -23.20 -33.04
N PRO A 229 -15.33 -22.81 -33.63
CA PRO A 229 -15.28 -22.47 -35.04
C PRO A 229 -15.57 -23.71 -35.90
N GLY A 230 -16.54 -23.60 -36.81
CA GLY A 230 -16.87 -24.64 -37.78
C GLY A 230 -15.77 -24.82 -38.83
N LYS A 231 -15.81 -25.96 -39.56
CA LYS A 231 -14.88 -26.21 -40.67
C LYS A 231 -15.10 -25.17 -41.78
N MET A 232 -14.04 -24.46 -42.17
CA MET A 232 -14.06 -23.44 -43.22
C MET A 232 -12.96 -23.71 -44.24
N ALA A 233 -13.28 -23.59 -45.52
CA ALA A 233 -12.28 -23.67 -46.58
C ALA A 233 -11.49 -22.35 -46.67
N ALA A 234 -10.19 -22.41 -46.98
CA ALA A 234 -9.32 -21.24 -47.00
C ALA A 234 -9.81 -20.13 -47.96
N LYS A 235 -10.44 -20.50 -49.06
CA LYS A 235 -11.02 -19.56 -50.05
C LYS A 235 -12.19 -18.73 -49.52
N ASP A 236 -12.83 -19.18 -48.44
CA ASP A 236 -14.02 -18.55 -47.86
C ASP A 236 -13.67 -17.77 -46.57
N TYR A 237 -12.38 -17.59 -46.26
CA TYR A 237 -11.92 -16.94 -45.03
C TYR A 237 -12.30 -15.45 -44.96
N ASP A 238 -12.17 -14.73 -46.08
CA ASP A 238 -12.49 -13.30 -46.17
C ASP A 238 -13.96 -13.03 -46.57
N ALA A 239 -14.74 -14.09 -46.80
CA ALA A 239 -16.14 -13.99 -47.17
C ALA A 239 -17.01 -13.95 -45.91
N TRP A 240 -17.57 -12.78 -45.61
CA TRP A 240 -18.56 -12.62 -44.55
C TRP A 240 -19.80 -13.47 -44.87
N ARG A 241 -20.13 -14.43 -43.98
CA ARG A 241 -21.33 -15.28 -44.13
C ARG A 241 -22.63 -14.48 -44.01
N GLU A 242 -22.61 -13.43 -43.21
CA GLU A 242 -23.70 -12.46 -43.02
C GLU A 242 -23.09 -11.06 -43.10
N ALA A 243 -23.88 -10.08 -43.55
CA ALA A 243 -23.43 -8.70 -43.53
C ALA A 243 -23.06 -8.32 -42.08
N PRO A 244 -21.86 -7.75 -41.84
CA PRO A 244 -21.48 -7.36 -40.49
C PRO A 244 -22.52 -6.40 -39.94
N PRO A 245 -22.86 -6.50 -38.63
CA PRO A 245 -23.77 -5.55 -38.02
C PRO A 245 -23.26 -4.13 -38.28
N ALA A 246 -24.17 -3.21 -38.55
CA ALA A 246 -23.83 -1.80 -38.63
C ALA A 246 -23.13 -1.40 -37.32
N LEU A 247 -21.89 -0.93 -37.42
CA LEU A 247 -21.15 -0.41 -36.28
C LEU A 247 -21.65 1.01 -36.02
N ASP A 248 -22.57 1.14 -35.06
CA ASP A 248 -22.97 2.44 -34.56
C ASP A 248 -21.90 2.96 -33.60
N VAL A 249 -21.05 3.85 -34.10
CA VAL A 249 -20.04 4.54 -33.28
C VAL A 249 -20.69 5.76 -32.63
N ALA A 250 -21.06 5.64 -31.36
CA ALA A 250 -21.55 6.76 -30.56
C ALA A 250 -20.36 7.53 -29.95
N LEU A 251 -20.11 8.74 -30.44
CA LEU A 251 -19.15 9.67 -29.85
C LEU A 251 -19.80 10.43 -28.67
N GLU A 252 -19.85 9.76 -27.52
CA GLU A 252 -20.34 10.34 -26.27
C GLU A 252 -19.41 11.46 -25.76
N PRO A 253 -19.96 12.53 -25.16
CA PRO A 253 -19.14 13.56 -24.54
C PRO A 253 -18.38 12.97 -23.35
N PRO A 254 -17.14 13.43 -23.09
CA PRO A 254 -16.36 12.93 -21.97
C PRO A 254 -17.06 13.29 -20.65
N ALA A 255 -17.15 12.33 -19.73
CA ALA A 255 -17.79 12.51 -18.42
C ALA A 255 -17.12 13.62 -17.57
N ALA A 256 -15.85 13.93 -17.85
CA ALA A 256 -15.12 15.04 -17.24
C ALA A 256 -14.18 15.70 -18.25
N HIS A 257 -14.35 17.00 -18.46
CA HIS A 257 -13.43 17.79 -19.27
C HIS A 257 -12.12 18.05 -18.52
N ALA A 258 -11.00 18.06 -19.25
CA ALA A 258 -9.67 18.32 -18.72
C ALA A 258 -9.25 17.41 -17.55
N ALA A 259 -9.80 16.19 -17.48
CA ALA A 259 -9.49 15.22 -16.42
C ALA A 259 -7.98 14.96 -16.26
N LEU A 260 -7.23 14.94 -17.37
CA LEU A 260 -5.77 14.83 -17.38
C LEU A 260 -5.08 15.99 -16.66
N LEU A 261 -5.53 17.23 -16.85
CA LEU A 261 -4.95 18.39 -16.15
C LEU A 261 -5.24 18.34 -14.66
N SER A 262 -6.44 17.91 -14.27
CA SER A 262 -6.78 17.69 -12.86
C SER A 262 -6.00 16.53 -12.23
N GLN A 263 -5.63 15.51 -13.02
CA GLN A 263 -4.84 14.36 -12.56
C GLN A 263 -3.37 14.69 -12.35
N LEU A 264 -2.79 15.49 -13.25
CA LEU A 264 -1.36 15.82 -13.26
C LEU A 264 -1.03 16.98 -12.31
N GLY A 265 -1.96 17.90 -12.07
CA GLY A 265 -1.74 19.06 -11.22
C GLY A 265 -0.85 20.12 -11.89
N ALA A 266 -0.28 21.02 -11.09
CA ALA A 266 0.59 22.07 -11.57
C ALA A 266 1.98 21.51 -11.95
N PRO A 267 2.52 21.84 -13.14
CA PRO A 267 3.87 21.43 -13.51
C PRO A 267 4.93 22.17 -12.69
N PRO A 268 6.18 21.66 -12.60
CA PRO A 268 7.27 22.35 -11.93
C PRO A 268 7.51 23.74 -12.55
N GLY A 269 7.61 24.77 -11.70
CA GLY A 269 7.80 26.16 -12.15
C GLY A 269 6.51 26.91 -12.51
N TRP A 270 5.33 26.36 -12.22
CA TRP A 270 4.07 27.07 -12.36
C TRP A 270 3.94 28.20 -11.33
N THR A 271 3.77 29.43 -11.79
CA THR A 271 3.75 30.64 -10.94
C THR A 271 2.37 31.30 -10.85
N GLU A 272 1.39 30.83 -11.61
CA GLU A 272 0.04 31.41 -11.62
C GLU A 272 -0.77 30.97 -10.40
N GLU A 273 -1.60 31.88 -9.86
CA GLU A 273 -2.50 31.59 -8.74
C GLU A 273 -3.57 30.55 -9.09
N ARG A 274 -4.01 30.54 -10.36
CA ARG A 274 -4.96 29.56 -10.88
C ARG A 274 -4.24 28.30 -11.32
N SER A 275 -4.80 27.15 -10.97
CA SER A 275 -4.27 25.86 -11.42
C SER A 275 -4.34 25.73 -12.95
N PRO A 276 -3.48 24.93 -13.60
CA PRO A 276 -3.58 24.70 -15.05
C PRO A 276 -4.95 24.19 -15.48
N ALA A 277 -5.62 23.38 -14.64
CA ALA A 277 -6.97 22.90 -14.90
C ALA A 277 -8.01 24.02 -14.90
N GLU A 278 -7.88 25.03 -14.03
CA GLU A 278 -8.76 26.21 -14.02
C GLU A 278 -8.49 27.14 -15.19
N LEU A 279 -7.22 27.29 -15.58
CA LEU A 279 -6.82 28.16 -16.68
C LEU A 279 -7.18 27.56 -18.05
N LEU A 280 -6.80 26.30 -18.28
CA LEU A 280 -6.91 25.63 -19.58
C LEU A 280 -8.18 24.79 -19.73
N GLY A 281 -8.85 24.45 -18.62
CA GLY A 281 -10.07 23.64 -18.62
C GLY A 281 -11.18 24.18 -19.52
N PRO A 282 -11.51 25.48 -19.48
CA PRO A 282 -12.49 26.07 -20.39
C PRO A 282 -12.09 25.96 -21.87
N LEU A 283 -10.82 26.16 -22.19
CA LEU A 283 -10.30 26.07 -23.56
C LEU A 283 -10.37 24.63 -24.08
N LEU A 284 -9.95 23.67 -23.27
CA LEU A 284 -10.01 22.24 -23.62
C LEU A 284 -11.44 21.74 -23.78
N ARG A 285 -12.38 22.25 -22.97
CA ARG A 285 -13.81 21.96 -23.13
C ARG A 285 -14.30 22.45 -24.50
N ALA A 286 -14.08 23.73 -24.81
CA ALA A 286 -14.51 24.32 -26.08
C ALA A 286 -13.87 23.60 -27.29
N ALA A 287 -12.57 23.27 -27.21
CA ALA A 287 -11.89 22.50 -28.24
C ALA A 287 -12.48 21.08 -28.41
N SER A 288 -12.81 20.40 -27.31
CA SER A 288 -13.42 19.06 -27.34
C SER A 288 -14.83 19.08 -27.92
N GLU A 289 -15.64 20.08 -27.55
CA GLU A 289 -16.99 20.28 -28.10
C GLU A 289 -16.91 20.54 -29.61
N ARG A 290 -16.00 21.42 -30.04
CA ARG A 290 -15.80 21.72 -31.45
C ARG A 290 -15.31 20.52 -32.26
N ALA A 291 -14.36 19.74 -31.72
CA ALA A 291 -13.90 18.51 -32.37
C ALA A 291 -15.04 17.51 -32.53
N ARG A 292 -15.94 17.41 -31.54
CA ARG A 292 -17.11 16.54 -31.60
C ARG A 292 -18.11 17.01 -32.65
N GLU A 293 -18.37 18.31 -32.75
CA GLU A 293 -19.22 18.87 -33.82
C GLU A 293 -18.69 18.51 -35.21
N ILE A 294 -17.38 18.64 -35.43
CA ILE A 294 -16.74 18.30 -36.71
C ILE A 294 -16.90 16.80 -37.00
N ALA A 295 -16.59 15.94 -36.03
CA ALA A 295 -16.70 14.49 -36.19
C ALA A 295 -18.14 14.02 -36.47
N MET A 296 -19.14 14.68 -35.85
CA MET A 296 -20.55 14.37 -36.08
C MET A 296 -21.07 14.95 -37.40
N ALA A 297 -20.49 16.04 -37.91
CA ALA A 297 -20.86 16.65 -39.18
C ALA A 297 -20.36 15.85 -40.40
N GLU A 298 -19.24 15.13 -40.28
CA GLU A 298 -18.69 14.28 -41.35
C GLU A 298 -19.55 13.03 -41.63
N GLY A 299 -20.50 12.69 -40.76
CA GLY A 299 -21.41 11.55 -40.90
C GLY A 299 -22.73 11.83 -41.64
N ALA A 300 -23.05 13.07 -41.99
CA ALA A 300 -24.27 13.37 -42.74
C ALA A 300 -24.07 13.00 -44.22
N PRO A 301 -24.85 12.05 -44.80
CA PRO A 301 -24.72 11.73 -46.21
C PRO A 301 -25.03 13.00 -47.01
N ARG A 302 -24.05 13.47 -47.79
CA ARG A 302 -24.28 14.49 -48.82
C ARG A 302 -25.29 13.90 -49.80
N GLY A 303 -26.57 14.23 -49.60
CA GLY A 303 -27.64 13.88 -50.51
C GLY A 303 -27.20 14.26 -51.92
N ARG A 304 -27.09 13.25 -52.79
CA ARG A 304 -26.83 13.47 -54.21
C ARG A 304 -28.02 14.27 -54.76
N GLY A 305 -27.82 15.57 -54.90
CA GLY A 305 -28.56 16.35 -55.85
C GLY A 305 -28.18 15.92 -57.27
N ARG A 306 -29.21 15.87 -58.13
CA ARG A 306 -29.28 15.70 -59.60
C ARG A 306 -30.32 14.61 -59.87
N GLY A 307 -31.37 14.84 -60.64
CA GLY A 307 -31.60 15.85 -61.67
C GLY A 307 -32.50 15.18 -62.69
#